data_AF-A0A1S2ZSB5-F1
#
_entry.id   AF-A0A1S2ZSB5-F1
#
_cell.length_a   1.000
_cell.length_b   1.000
_cell.length_c   1.000
_cell.angle_alpha   90.00
_cell.angle_beta   90.00
_cell.angle_gamma   90.00
#
_symmetry.space_group_name_H-M   'P 1'
#
loop_
_entity.id
_entity.type
_entity.pdbx_description
1 polymer ?
#
loop_
_entity_poly.entity_id
_entity_poly.type
_entity_poly.pdbx_seq_one_letter_code
_entity_poly.pdbx_strand_id
1 'polypeptide(L)'
;MEAADRQVLRRCRVRLVSELQVASLWDLLLSRELFTPDMIEDIQKAGSGSRRDQARQLVTDLETRGRQALPSFISCLEDTGQDSLASYLRTSRQSSLQNPRAVSPLDHLPRVLEPIDLRPQVSRPVDSGSGSVSNSDQKDVGFKVASTPSRDVSPPRSPETDAVPFQDSLATFDQPDAMASLPMPSDIFVSYCTFPGFVSWRETSHGSWYIKTLDSVLEQWAHAEDLQTLLLRVANAVSEKGVYKQIPGCFNFLRKRFFFKT
;
A
#
# COMPACT_ATOMS: atom_id res chain seq x y z
N MET A 1 18.88 -14.01 -5.82
CA MET A 1 19.56 -13.25 -4.76
C MET A 1 19.31 -13.87 -3.39
N GLU A 2 20.20 -13.68 -2.41
CA GLU A 2 19.98 -14.11 -1.02
C GLU A 2 19.01 -13.18 -0.29
N ALA A 3 18.39 -13.65 0.81
CA ALA A 3 17.42 -12.85 1.57
C ALA A 3 18.06 -11.59 2.18
N ALA A 4 19.28 -11.71 2.69
CA ALA A 4 20.06 -10.58 3.22
C ALA A 4 20.30 -9.51 2.16
N ASP A 5 20.77 -9.90 0.98
CA ASP A 5 21.04 -8.98 -0.13
C ASP A 5 19.77 -8.27 -0.62
N ARG A 6 18.62 -8.96 -0.67
CA ARG A 6 17.32 -8.31 -0.97
C ARG A 6 16.93 -7.29 0.09
N GLN A 7 17.15 -7.62 1.37
CA GLN A 7 16.81 -6.70 2.46
C GLN A 7 17.65 -5.42 2.40
N VAL A 8 18.93 -5.54 2.01
CA VAL A 8 19.80 -4.38 1.77
C VAL A 8 19.21 -3.50 0.67
N LEU A 9 18.86 -4.06 -0.49
CA LEU A 9 18.27 -3.30 -1.59
C LEU A 9 16.97 -2.60 -1.18
N ARG A 10 16.09 -3.28 -0.45
CA ARG A 10 14.82 -2.71 0.03
C ARG A 10 15.03 -1.56 1.01
N ARG A 11 15.96 -1.70 1.95
CA ARG A 11 16.31 -0.65 2.92
C ARG A 11 16.95 0.55 2.23
N CYS A 12 17.83 0.31 1.27
CA CYS A 12 18.55 1.36 0.54
C CYS A 12 17.73 1.94 -0.62
N ARG A 13 16.52 1.44 -0.89
CA ARG A 13 15.72 1.77 -2.09
C ARG A 13 15.47 3.26 -2.28
N VAL A 14 15.12 3.98 -1.21
CA VAL A 14 14.85 5.43 -1.29
C VAL A 14 16.09 6.18 -1.78
N ARG A 15 17.24 5.83 -1.21
CA ARG A 15 18.51 6.46 -1.55
C ARG A 15 18.98 6.11 -2.96
N LEU A 16 18.92 4.82 -3.32
CA LEU A 16 19.21 4.32 -4.67
C LEU A 16 18.38 5.08 -5.71
N VAL A 17 17.07 5.16 -5.52
CA VAL A 17 16.18 5.82 -6.48
C VAL A 17 16.47 7.32 -6.60
N SER A 18 16.90 7.98 -5.53
CA SER A 18 17.24 9.41 -5.54
C SER A 18 18.62 9.72 -6.14
N GLU A 19 19.64 8.92 -5.82
CA GLU A 19 21.06 9.25 -6.11
C GLU A 19 21.65 8.51 -7.33
N LEU A 20 21.07 7.37 -7.74
CA LEU A 20 21.63 6.51 -8.78
C LEU A 20 21.65 7.19 -10.16
N GLN A 21 22.83 7.26 -10.76
CA GLN A 21 23.03 7.66 -12.15
C GLN A 21 22.99 6.42 -13.03
N VAL A 22 21.94 6.29 -13.82
CA VAL A 22 21.67 5.07 -14.61
C VAL A 22 22.29 5.10 -16.01
N ALA A 23 22.49 6.29 -16.59
CA ALA A 23 22.99 6.43 -17.96
C ALA A 23 24.38 5.82 -18.17
N SER A 24 25.29 5.97 -17.20
CA SER A 24 26.64 5.41 -17.25
C SER A 24 26.71 3.92 -16.89
N LEU A 25 25.61 3.33 -16.41
CA LEU A 25 25.61 1.94 -15.93
C LEU A 25 25.26 0.92 -17.01
N TRP A 26 24.56 1.30 -18.08
CA TRP A 26 24.00 0.34 -19.03
C TRP A 26 25.05 -0.57 -19.68
N ASP A 27 26.15 0.00 -20.15
CA ASP A 27 27.23 -0.77 -20.80
C ASP A 27 27.91 -1.75 -19.83
N LEU A 28 28.05 -1.34 -18.57
CA LEU A 28 28.65 -2.17 -17.51
C LEU A 28 27.72 -3.27 -17.03
N LEU A 29 26.41 -3.03 -17.03
CA LEU A 29 25.40 -4.02 -16.70
C LEU A 29 25.27 -5.08 -17.79
N LEU A 30 25.44 -4.68 -19.06
CA LEU A 30 25.46 -5.61 -20.20
C LEU A 30 26.76 -6.42 -20.24
N SER A 31 27.92 -5.77 -20.13
CA SER A 31 29.22 -6.45 -20.20
C SER A 31 29.46 -7.44 -19.05
N ARG A 32 28.86 -7.21 -17.87
CA ARG A 32 28.90 -8.14 -16.73
C ARG A 32 27.76 -9.15 -16.73
N GLU A 33 26.99 -9.24 -17.82
CA GLU A 33 25.83 -10.13 -18.01
C GLU A 33 24.78 -10.01 -16.89
N LEU A 34 24.76 -8.86 -16.20
CA LEU A 34 23.80 -8.58 -15.15
C LEU A 34 22.41 -8.40 -15.71
N PHE A 35 22.27 -7.92 -16.94
CA PHE A 35 21.01 -7.82 -17.67
C PHE A 35 21.24 -8.15 -19.14
N THR A 36 20.19 -8.61 -19.83
CA THR A 36 20.22 -8.76 -21.29
C THR A 36 19.87 -7.43 -21.97
N PRO A 37 20.22 -7.23 -23.25
CA PRO A 37 19.85 -6.04 -24.01
C PRO A 37 18.35 -5.73 -23.93
N ASP A 38 17.50 -6.74 -24.13
CA ASP A 38 16.04 -6.60 -24.07
C ASP A 38 15.57 -6.12 -22.69
N MET A 39 16.14 -6.66 -21.62
CA MET A 39 15.81 -6.23 -20.25
C MET A 39 16.25 -4.78 -19.99
N ILE A 40 17.40 -4.36 -20.53
CA ILE A 40 17.84 -2.97 -20.41
C ILE A 40 16.88 -2.03 -21.14
N GLU A 41 16.40 -2.41 -22.33
CA GLU A 41 15.39 -1.62 -23.04
C GLU A 41 14.10 -1.48 -22.24
N ASP A 42 13.61 -2.58 -21.64
CA ASP A 42 12.42 -2.56 -20.79
C ASP A 42 12.61 -1.65 -19.56
N ILE A 43 13.78 -1.73 -18.92
CA ILE A 43 14.12 -0.88 -17.78
C ILE A 43 14.19 0.61 -18.19
N GLN A 44 14.78 0.92 -19.36
CA GLN A 44 14.88 2.29 -19.86
C GLN A 44 13.52 2.90 -20.19
N LYS A 45 12.59 2.08 -20.68
CA LYS A 45 11.21 2.47 -21.01
C LYS A 45 10.25 2.42 -19.80
N ALA A 46 10.75 2.06 -18.61
CA ALA A 46 9.91 1.87 -17.43
C ALA A 46 9.26 3.17 -16.96
N GLY A 47 7.95 3.10 -16.66
CA GLY A 47 7.18 4.25 -16.16
C GLY A 47 7.16 5.41 -17.15
N SER A 48 7.61 6.58 -16.70
CA SER A 48 7.74 7.77 -17.55
C SER A 48 9.05 7.81 -18.36
N GLY A 49 9.93 6.82 -18.21
CA GLY A 49 11.30 6.86 -18.73
C GLY A 49 12.21 7.81 -17.95
N SER A 50 11.75 8.38 -16.83
CA SER A 50 12.58 9.23 -15.97
C SER A 50 13.73 8.43 -15.36
N ARG A 51 14.87 9.10 -15.08
CA ARG A 51 16.00 8.51 -14.35
C ARG A 51 15.55 7.79 -13.06
N ARG A 52 14.56 8.36 -12.36
CA ARG A 52 14.04 7.84 -11.10
C ARG A 52 13.26 6.53 -11.30
N ASP A 53 12.45 6.44 -12.35
CA ASP A 53 11.69 5.25 -12.69
C ASP A 53 12.61 4.14 -13.20
N GLN A 54 13.58 4.47 -14.06
CA GLN A 54 14.63 3.56 -14.51
C GLN A 54 15.42 2.99 -13.32
N ALA A 55 15.84 3.84 -12.38
CA ALA A 55 16.55 3.40 -11.17
C ALA A 55 15.71 2.47 -10.30
N ARG A 56 14.41 2.74 -10.15
CA ARG A 56 13.48 1.90 -9.39
C ARG A 56 13.30 0.53 -10.06
N GLN A 57 13.11 0.52 -11.38
CA GLN A 57 12.90 -0.70 -12.14
C GLN A 57 14.17 -1.55 -12.12
N LEU A 58 15.33 -0.95 -12.37
CA LEU A 58 16.64 -1.60 -12.27
C LEU A 58 16.83 -2.30 -10.92
N VAL A 59 16.59 -1.61 -9.81
CA VAL A 59 16.76 -2.19 -8.46
C VAL A 59 15.77 -3.33 -8.20
N THR A 60 14.56 -3.23 -8.73
CA THR A 60 13.53 -4.28 -8.60
C THR A 60 13.95 -5.53 -9.36
N ASP A 61 14.36 -5.35 -10.62
CA ASP A 61 14.73 -6.47 -11.49
C ASP A 61 16.06 -7.08 -11.05
N LEU A 62 16.96 -6.31 -10.43
CA LEU A 62 18.20 -6.80 -9.84
C LEU A 62 17.95 -7.90 -8.78
N GLU A 63 16.84 -7.86 -8.01
CA GLU A 63 16.49 -8.91 -7.04
C GLU A 63 16.34 -10.30 -7.70
N THR A 64 16.06 -10.34 -9.01
CA THR A 64 15.83 -11.55 -9.80
C THR A 64 17.10 -12.13 -10.44
N ARG A 65 18.19 -11.35 -10.54
CA ARG A 65 19.40 -11.68 -11.33
C ARG A 65 20.39 -12.65 -10.66
N GLY A 66 19.94 -13.41 -9.66
CA GLY A 66 20.77 -14.45 -9.02
C GLY A 66 21.56 -13.97 -7.79
N ARG A 67 22.50 -14.79 -7.31
CA ARG A 67 23.22 -14.56 -6.03
C ARG A 67 24.33 -13.52 -6.14
N GLN A 68 24.99 -13.42 -7.29
CA GLN A 68 26.07 -12.47 -7.53
C GLN A 68 25.59 -11.09 -8.01
N ALA A 69 24.27 -10.90 -8.17
CA ALA A 69 23.69 -9.68 -8.70
C ALA A 69 24.07 -8.42 -7.91
N LEU A 70 23.91 -8.46 -6.58
CA LEU A 70 24.24 -7.32 -5.72
C LEU A 70 25.75 -7.00 -5.70
N PRO A 71 26.67 -7.96 -5.46
CA PRO A 71 28.11 -7.66 -5.52
C PRO A 71 28.57 -7.14 -6.89
N SER A 72 28.12 -7.74 -7.98
CA SER A 72 28.46 -7.27 -9.33
C SER A 72 27.90 -5.87 -9.58
N PHE A 73 26.68 -5.57 -9.11
CA PHE A 73 26.11 -4.23 -9.21
C PHE A 73 26.91 -3.20 -8.41
N ILE A 74 27.38 -3.53 -7.21
CA ILE A 74 28.28 -2.65 -6.44
C ILE A 74 29.56 -2.38 -7.22
N SER A 75 30.15 -3.39 -7.88
CA SER A 75 31.32 -3.19 -8.74
C SER A 75 31.03 -2.25 -9.91
N CYS A 76 29.85 -2.33 -10.55
CA CYS A 76 29.44 -1.39 -11.59
C CYS A 76 29.36 0.05 -11.07
N LEU A 77 28.91 0.26 -9.84
CA LEU A 77 28.85 1.58 -9.23
C LEU A 77 30.24 2.18 -9.04
N GLU A 78 31.23 1.36 -8.68
CA GLU A 78 32.63 1.79 -8.53
C GLU A 78 33.25 2.15 -9.88
N ASP A 79 33.04 1.30 -10.89
CA ASP A 79 33.53 1.54 -12.25
C ASP A 79 32.96 2.83 -12.87
N THR A 80 31.76 3.24 -12.44
CA THR A 80 31.11 4.49 -12.88
C THR A 80 31.42 5.70 -12.00
N GLY A 81 32.27 5.57 -10.98
CA GLY A 81 32.59 6.65 -10.04
C GLY A 81 31.46 7.02 -9.08
N GLN A 82 30.47 6.15 -8.89
CA GLN A 82 29.39 6.31 -7.92
C GLN A 82 29.79 5.76 -6.53
N ASP A 83 31.00 6.12 -6.07
CA ASP A 83 31.67 5.52 -4.90
C ASP A 83 30.89 5.70 -3.60
N SER A 84 30.21 6.85 -3.44
CA SER A 84 29.39 7.12 -2.26
C SER A 84 28.26 6.09 -2.12
N LEU A 85 27.61 5.75 -3.23
CA LEU A 85 26.52 4.78 -3.27
C LEU A 85 27.05 3.35 -3.13
N ALA A 86 28.17 3.04 -3.80
CA ALA A 86 28.84 1.75 -3.70
C ALA A 86 29.29 1.43 -2.27
N SER A 87 29.97 2.38 -1.61
CA SER A 87 30.44 2.27 -0.22
C SER A 87 29.29 2.07 0.76
N TYR A 88 28.19 2.81 0.56
CA TYR A 88 26.99 2.68 1.39
C TYR A 88 26.34 1.30 1.27
N LEU A 89 26.19 0.77 0.04
CA LEU A 89 25.65 -0.57 -0.18
C LEU A 89 26.57 -1.65 0.38
N ARG A 90 27.89 -1.51 0.21
CA ARG A 90 28.88 -2.46 0.76
C ARG A 90 28.82 -2.50 2.28
N THR A 91 28.79 -1.34 2.95
CA THR A 91 28.66 -1.24 4.41
C THR A 91 27.34 -1.84 4.90
N SER A 92 26.24 -1.57 4.18
CA SER A 92 24.92 -2.14 4.50
C SER A 92 24.88 -3.66 4.33
N ARG A 93 25.59 -4.20 3.34
CA ARG A 93 25.72 -5.64 3.12
C ARG A 93 26.56 -6.32 4.20
N GLN A 94 27.72 -5.75 4.54
CA GLN A 94 28.61 -6.30 5.57
C GLN A 94 27.92 -6.34 6.94
N SER A 95 27.19 -5.28 7.30
CA SER A 95 26.40 -5.26 8.54
C SER A 95 25.28 -6.30 8.55
N SER A 96 24.64 -6.58 7.40
CA SER A 96 23.66 -7.65 7.29
C SER A 96 24.27 -9.06 7.42
N LEU A 97 25.52 -9.26 6.96
CA LEU A 97 26.23 -10.54 7.06
C LEU A 97 26.77 -10.80 8.47
N GLN A 98 27.22 -9.76 9.17
CA GLN A 98 27.74 -9.87 10.55
C GLN A 98 26.64 -10.11 11.59
N ASN A 99 25.37 -9.93 11.24
CA ASN A 99 24.25 -10.11 12.16
C ASN A 99 23.21 -11.14 11.65
N PRO A 100 23.55 -12.46 11.61
CA PRO A 100 22.61 -13.51 11.16
C PRO A 100 21.36 -13.64 12.04
N ARG A 101 21.38 -13.09 13.27
CA ARG A 101 20.30 -13.20 14.27
C ARG A 101 19.14 -12.22 14.08
N ALA A 102 19.19 -11.36 13.05
CA ALA A 102 18.07 -10.51 12.67
C ALA A 102 17.24 -11.08 11.50
N VAL A 103 17.47 -12.34 11.13
CA VAL A 103 16.68 -13.05 10.11
C VAL A 103 15.74 -14.05 10.79
N SER A 104 14.87 -13.52 11.64
CA SER A 104 13.51 -14.06 11.76
C SER A 104 12.58 -13.00 11.17
N PRO A 105 11.54 -13.37 10.40
CA PRO A 105 10.35 -12.53 10.32
C PRO A 105 10.00 -12.14 11.76
N LEU A 106 9.58 -10.89 12.00
CA LEU A 106 9.10 -10.48 13.30
C LEU A 106 7.91 -11.37 13.72
N ASP A 107 8.20 -12.51 14.36
CA ASP A 107 7.26 -13.27 15.17
C ASP A 107 7.06 -12.47 16.46
N HIS A 108 6.35 -11.35 16.33
CA HIS A 108 5.71 -10.73 17.47
C HIS A 108 4.61 -11.69 17.92
N LEU A 109 4.96 -12.63 18.80
CA LEU A 109 3.97 -13.34 19.61
C LEU A 109 3.13 -12.28 20.33
N PRO A 110 1.81 -12.18 20.05
CA PRO A 110 0.97 -11.22 20.75
C PRO A 110 0.89 -11.65 22.21
N ARG A 111 1.23 -10.71 23.10
CA ARG A 111 0.91 -10.81 24.52
C ARG A 111 -0.60 -10.94 24.63
N VAL A 112 -1.09 -12.06 25.16
CA VAL A 112 -2.51 -12.28 25.46
C VAL A 112 -2.96 -11.13 26.37
N LEU A 113 -3.77 -10.22 25.83
CA LEU A 113 -4.50 -9.26 26.63
C LEU A 113 -5.76 -9.99 27.11
N GLU A 114 -5.80 -10.28 28.41
CA GLU A 114 -6.98 -10.78 29.11
C GLU A 114 -8.18 -9.84 28.85
N PRO A 115 -9.40 -10.38 28.63
CA PRO A 115 -10.57 -9.56 28.39
C PRO A 115 -10.91 -8.69 29.60
N ILE A 116 -11.04 -7.38 29.38
CA ILE A 116 -11.62 -6.48 30.37
C ILE A 116 -13.14 -6.69 30.34
N ASP A 117 -13.67 -7.26 31.43
CA ASP A 117 -15.10 -7.42 31.68
C ASP A 117 -15.79 -6.06 31.78
N LEU A 118 -16.44 -5.63 30.70
CA LEU A 118 -17.41 -4.55 30.75
C LEU A 118 -18.80 -5.14 31.02
N ARG A 119 -19.17 -5.16 32.30
CA ARG A 119 -20.55 -5.44 32.72
C ARG A 119 -21.48 -4.32 32.22
N PRO A 120 -22.65 -4.64 31.65
CA PRO A 120 -23.63 -3.63 31.27
C PRO A 120 -24.31 -3.08 32.52
N GLN A 121 -24.20 -1.76 32.73
CA GLN A 121 -24.95 -1.06 33.77
C GLN A 121 -26.41 -0.92 33.33
N VAL A 122 -27.29 -1.63 34.03
CA VAL A 122 -28.75 -1.49 33.96
C VAL A 122 -29.13 -0.23 34.73
N SER A 123 -29.66 0.78 34.03
CA SER A 123 -30.35 1.90 34.66
C SER A 123 -31.84 1.56 34.80
N ARG A 124 -32.31 1.49 36.05
CA ARG A 124 -33.71 1.31 36.47
C ARG A 124 -34.47 2.67 36.47
N PRO A 125 -35.81 2.64 36.50
CA PRO A 125 -36.68 3.68 35.96
C PRO A 125 -36.98 4.80 36.97
N VAL A 126 -37.34 5.97 36.46
CA VAL A 126 -38.04 7.02 37.23
C VAL A 126 -39.43 7.18 36.62
N ASP A 127 -40.42 6.89 37.45
CA ASP A 127 -41.84 6.91 37.15
C ASP A 127 -42.45 8.27 37.51
N SER A 128 -43.64 8.51 36.95
CA SER A 128 -44.70 9.45 37.35
C SER A 128 -44.88 10.71 36.47
N GLY A 129 -45.96 10.67 35.66
CA GLY A 129 -47.02 11.67 35.86
C GLY A 129 -47.60 12.39 34.63
N SER A 130 -48.63 11.78 34.03
CA SER A 130 -49.85 12.41 33.46
C SER A 130 -49.79 13.22 32.14
N GLY A 131 -50.12 12.51 31.05
CA GLY A 131 -51.20 12.80 30.08
C GLY A 131 -51.43 14.21 29.55
N SER A 132 -51.33 14.39 28.23
CA SER A 132 -52.50 14.53 27.34
C SER A 132 -52.09 14.59 25.86
N VAL A 133 -53.05 14.24 25.02
CA VAL A 133 -53.02 14.04 23.56
C VAL A 133 -52.82 15.35 22.78
N SER A 134 -52.02 15.34 21.70
CA SER A 134 -52.43 15.84 20.36
C SER A 134 -51.30 15.83 19.34
N ASN A 135 -51.64 15.33 18.14
CA ASN A 135 -50.90 15.48 16.89
C ASN A 135 -50.60 16.94 16.58
N SER A 136 -49.40 17.25 16.09
CA SER A 136 -49.22 18.19 14.98
C SER A 136 -47.81 18.13 14.42
N ASP A 137 -47.75 17.95 13.10
CA ASP A 137 -46.60 18.17 12.23
C ASP A 137 -45.89 19.49 12.53
N GLN A 138 -44.56 19.48 12.58
CA GLN A 138 -43.78 20.67 12.24
C GLN A 138 -42.37 20.32 11.77
N LYS A 139 -42.15 20.64 10.49
CA LYS A 139 -40.88 20.76 9.76
C LYS A 139 -39.81 21.45 10.59
N ASP A 140 -38.64 20.82 10.73
CA ASP A 140 -37.42 21.50 11.16
C ASP A 140 -37.05 22.61 10.17
N VAL A 141 -37.04 23.85 10.67
CA VAL A 141 -36.62 25.03 9.94
C VAL A 141 -35.10 25.15 10.09
N GLY A 142 -34.39 25.00 8.97
CA GLY A 142 -32.93 25.09 8.90
C GLY A 142 -32.37 26.42 9.41
N PHE A 143 -31.16 26.34 9.98
CA PHE A 143 -30.41 27.47 10.52
C PHE A 143 -30.07 28.49 9.43
N LYS A 144 -30.47 29.75 9.64
CA LYS A 144 -30.29 30.85 8.67
C LYS A 144 -28.90 31.47 8.82
N VAL A 145 -27.99 31.12 7.92
CA VAL A 145 -26.66 31.75 7.83
C VAL A 145 -26.80 33.12 7.17
N ALA A 146 -26.39 34.18 7.88
CA ALA A 146 -26.40 35.54 7.38
C ALA A 146 -25.41 35.69 6.22
N SER A 147 -25.92 36.06 5.04
CA SER A 147 -25.10 36.46 3.89
C SER A 147 -24.79 37.95 3.98
N THR A 148 -23.52 38.31 4.09
CA THR A 148 -23.06 39.68 3.78
C THR A 148 -22.67 39.74 2.30
N PRO A 149 -23.00 40.83 1.56
CA PRO A 149 -22.57 40.97 0.20
C PRO A 149 -21.18 41.61 0.18
N SER A 150 -20.22 40.96 -0.46
CA SER A 150 -19.04 41.66 -0.97
C SER A 150 -18.89 41.32 -2.45
N ARG A 151 -19.05 42.34 -3.29
CA ARG A 151 -18.58 42.30 -4.66
C ARG A 151 -17.06 42.40 -4.60
N ASP A 152 -16.38 41.35 -5.02
CA ASP A 152 -15.10 41.53 -5.69
C ASP A 152 -14.91 40.45 -6.75
N VAL A 153 -14.59 40.87 -7.96
CA VAL A 153 -14.39 39.99 -9.12
C VAL A 153 -12.98 39.42 -8.99
N SER A 154 -12.87 38.19 -8.51
CA SER A 154 -11.61 37.44 -8.47
C SER A 154 -11.52 36.48 -9.66
N PRO A 155 -10.31 36.24 -10.25
CA PRO A 155 -10.12 35.30 -11.35
C PRO A 155 -10.44 33.86 -10.89
N PRO A 156 -10.62 32.89 -11.82
CA PRO A 156 -11.04 31.54 -11.46
C PRO A 156 -10.06 30.93 -10.45
N ARG A 157 -10.57 30.61 -9.25
CA ARG A 157 -9.84 29.87 -8.22
C ARG A 157 -9.45 28.52 -8.80
N SER A 158 -8.15 28.31 -8.97
CA SER A 158 -7.55 26.98 -9.08
C SER A 158 -7.98 26.13 -7.87
N PRO A 159 -8.23 24.82 -8.04
CA PRO A 159 -8.61 23.97 -6.93
C PRO A 159 -7.51 23.97 -5.85
N GLU A 160 -7.81 24.54 -4.69
CA GLU A 160 -6.94 24.50 -3.52
C GLU A 160 -6.90 23.05 -3.01
N THR A 161 -5.68 22.53 -2.81
CA THR A 161 -5.46 21.18 -2.28
C THR A 161 -5.58 21.21 -0.75
N ASP A 162 -6.36 20.29 -0.19
CA ASP A 162 -6.57 20.09 1.25
C ASP A 162 -5.46 19.24 1.90
N ALA A 163 -4.62 18.60 1.10
CA ALA A 163 -3.42 17.92 1.55
C ALA A 163 -2.29 18.93 1.83
N VAL A 164 -1.70 18.84 3.03
CA VAL A 164 -0.43 19.51 3.34
C VAL A 164 0.66 18.98 2.39
N PRO A 165 1.23 19.80 1.49
CA PRO A 165 2.35 19.36 0.68
C PRO A 165 3.51 19.01 1.60
N PHE A 166 4.14 17.87 1.38
CA PHE A 166 5.45 17.62 1.95
C PHE A 166 6.39 18.69 1.36
N GLN A 167 6.85 19.63 2.19
CA GLN A 167 7.77 20.68 1.75
C GLN A 167 9.13 20.06 1.47
N ASP A 168 9.38 19.71 0.21
CA ASP A 168 10.72 19.61 -0.31
C ASP A 168 11.01 20.93 -1.05
N SER A 169 11.88 21.73 -0.46
CA SER A 169 12.15 23.12 -0.86
C SER A 169 13.02 23.18 -2.11
N LEU A 170 12.54 22.71 -3.26
CA LEU A 170 13.19 22.91 -4.56
C LEU A 170 12.16 23.08 -5.68
N ALA A 171 11.95 24.34 -6.08
CA ALA A 171 11.37 24.83 -7.33
C ALA A 171 10.07 24.18 -7.83
N THR A 172 8.97 24.92 -7.65
CA THR A 172 7.71 24.72 -8.40
C THR A 172 7.95 24.96 -9.89
N PHE A 173 8.30 23.91 -10.61
CA PHE A 173 8.08 23.84 -12.05
C PHE A 173 6.75 23.11 -12.25
N ASP A 174 5.68 23.84 -12.56
CA ASP A 174 4.49 23.22 -13.12
C ASP A 174 4.90 22.52 -14.42
N GLN A 175 4.83 21.19 -14.44
CA GLN A 175 5.14 20.39 -15.62
C GLN A 175 4.06 20.66 -16.69
N PRO A 176 4.40 21.28 -17.84
CA PRO A 176 3.44 21.65 -18.90
C PRO A 176 2.91 20.44 -19.70
N ASP A 177 3.28 19.24 -19.29
CA ASP A 177 3.07 17.93 -19.89
C ASP A 177 2.24 17.00 -18.99
N ALA A 178 1.49 17.56 -18.02
CA ALA A 178 0.48 16.82 -17.25
C ALA A 178 -0.64 16.31 -18.16
N MET A 179 -0.34 15.24 -18.90
CA MET A 179 -1.31 14.45 -19.64
C MET A 179 -2.27 13.87 -18.59
N ALA A 180 -3.57 13.90 -18.89
CA ALA A 180 -4.60 13.27 -18.05
C ALA A 180 -4.45 11.74 -18.06
N SER A 181 -3.37 11.27 -17.44
CA SER A 181 -3.09 9.88 -17.15
C SER A 181 -3.56 9.62 -15.73
N LEU A 182 -4.13 8.44 -15.53
CA LEU A 182 -4.57 8.04 -14.20
C LEU A 182 -3.34 7.93 -13.30
N PRO A 183 -3.47 8.19 -11.99
CA PRO A 183 -2.39 7.93 -11.05
C PRO A 183 -1.85 6.50 -11.26
N MET A 184 -0.53 6.34 -11.21
CA MET A 184 0.15 5.05 -11.45
C MET A 184 -0.41 3.83 -10.67
N PRO A 185 -1.02 3.95 -9.46
CA PRO A 185 -1.66 2.81 -8.81
C PRO A 185 -3.17 2.65 -9.12
N SER A 186 -3.71 3.33 -10.15
CA SER A 186 -5.11 3.19 -10.52
C SER A 186 -5.46 1.77 -10.96
N ASP A 187 -6.70 1.36 -10.69
CA ASP A 187 -7.28 0.08 -11.10
C ASP A 187 -6.62 -1.17 -10.46
N ILE A 188 -6.07 -1.00 -9.24
CA ILE A 188 -5.55 -2.09 -8.40
C ILE A 188 -6.50 -2.37 -7.23
N PHE A 189 -6.76 -3.64 -6.94
CA PHE A 189 -7.41 -4.08 -5.71
C PHE A 189 -6.57 -5.15 -5.05
N VAL A 190 -6.22 -4.98 -3.76
CA VAL A 190 -5.47 -5.96 -2.98
C VAL A 190 -6.30 -6.38 -1.79
N SER A 191 -6.55 -7.68 -1.60
CA SER A 191 -7.17 -8.19 -0.39
C SER A 191 -6.19 -9.08 0.39
N TYR A 192 -6.15 -8.86 1.70
CA TYR A 192 -5.36 -9.62 2.64
C TYR A 192 -6.28 -10.53 3.46
N CYS A 193 -5.86 -11.78 3.62
CA CYS A 193 -6.53 -12.74 4.49
C CYS A 193 -6.57 -12.29 5.95
N THR A 194 -5.60 -11.49 6.38
CA THR A 194 -5.56 -10.84 7.69
C THR A 194 -4.70 -9.58 7.64
N PHE A 195 -4.87 -8.67 8.60
CA PHE A 195 -3.97 -7.53 8.76
C PHE A 195 -2.52 -7.99 9.01
N PRO A 196 -1.49 -7.33 8.43
CA PRO A 196 -0.10 -7.69 8.67
C PRO A 196 0.26 -7.77 10.16
N GLY A 197 0.96 -8.83 10.56
CA GLY A 197 1.28 -9.10 11.97
C GLY A 197 0.24 -9.94 12.71
N PHE A 198 -0.85 -10.35 12.06
CA PHE A 198 -1.86 -11.26 12.61
C PHE A 198 -1.83 -12.63 11.90
N VAL A 199 -2.50 -13.62 12.50
CA VAL A 199 -2.52 -15.00 12.00
C VAL A 199 -3.63 -15.19 10.97
N SER A 200 -3.30 -15.82 9.84
CA SER A 200 -4.29 -16.36 8.90
C SER A 200 -4.50 -17.84 9.20
N TRP A 201 -5.69 -18.20 9.66
CA TRP A 201 -6.00 -19.56 10.09
C TRP A 201 -6.31 -20.50 8.92
N ARG A 202 -6.01 -21.78 9.14
CA ARG A 202 -6.22 -22.87 8.20
C ARG A 202 -6.61 -24.14 8.95
N GLU A 203 -7.48 -24.93 8.34
CA GLU A 203 -7.71 -26.33 8.68
C GLU A 203 -6.95 -27.24 7.70
N THR A 204 -6.39 -28.33 8.21
CA THR A 204 -5.63 -29.29 7.39
C THR A 204 -6.51 -29.92 6.30
N SER A 205 -7.76 -30.25 6.65
CA SER A 205 -8.72 -30.89 5.74
C SER A 205 -9.39 -29.93 4.77
N HIS A 206 -9.74 -28.71 5.21
CA HIS A 206 -10.56 -27.78 4.44
C HIS A 206 -9.81 -26.56 3.87
N GLY A 207 -8.52 -26.42 4.19
CA GLY A 207 -7.71 -25.29 3.73
C GLY A 207 -7.90 -24.01 4.55
N SER A 208 -7.45 -22.89 3.98
CA SER A 208 -7.49 -21.58 4.65
C SER A 208 -8.93 -21.16 4.92
N TRP A 209 -9.18 -20.65 6.12
CA TRP A 209 -10.48 -20.09 6.48
C TRP A 209 -10.92 -19.00 5.52
N TYR A 210 -9.98 -18.12 5.14
CA TYR A 210 -10.24 -17.02 4.23
C TYR A 210 -10.57 -17.50 2.82
N ILE A 211 -9.73 -18.36 2.23
CA ILE A 211 -9.93 -18.84 0.85
C ILE A 211 -11.22 -19.65 0.73
N LYS A 212 -11.51 -20.53 1.69
CA LYS A 212 -12.77 -21.29 1.72
C LYS A 212 -13.99 -20.38 1.79
N THR A 213 -13.91 -19.31 2.59
CA THR A 213 -15.02 -18.36 2.73
C THR A 213 -15.18 -17.51 1.48
N LEU A 214 -14.07 -17.08 0.87
CA LEU A 214 -14.06 -16.36 -0.40
C LEU A 214 -14.71 -17.17 -1.52
N ASP A 215 -14.31 -18.43 -1.66
CA ASP A 215 -14.89 -19.35 -2.65
C ASP A 215 -16.42 -19.47 -2.50
N SER A 216 -16.90 -19.72 -1.28
CA SER A 216 -18.34 -19.84 -1.00
C SER A 216 -19.12 -18.55 -1.26
N VAL A 217 -18.52 -17.39 -0.94
CA VAL A 217 -19.16 -16.08 -1.19
C VAL A 217 -19.21 -15.78 -2.68
N LEU A 218 -18.15 -16.08 -3.42
CA LEU A 218 -18.13 -15.90 -4.88
C LEU A 218 -19.18 -16.80 -5.54
N GLU A 219 -19.24 -18.08 -5.17
CA GLU A 219 -20.23 -19.03 -5.69
C GLU A 219 -21.67 -18.52 -5.49
N GLN A 220 -21.97 -17.97 -4.32
CA GLN A 220 -23.32 -17.53 -3.98
C GLN A 220 -23.69 -16.15 -4.53
N TRP A 221 -22.75 -15.20 -4.60
CA TRP A 221 -23.09 -13.78 -4.76
C TRP A 221 -22.40 -13.08 -5.95
N ALA A 222 -21.44 -13.72 -6.62
CA ALA A 222 -20.67 -13.07 -7.70
C ALA A 222 -21.52 -12.63 -8.91
N HIS A 223 -22.70 -13.22 -9.09
CA HIS A 223 -23.64 -12.86 -10.16
C HIS A 223 -24.43 -11.56 -9.87
N ALA A 224 -24.50 -11.12 -8.62
CA ALA A 224 -25.36 -10.01 -8.19
C ALA A 224 -24.59 -8.83 -7.58
N GLU A 225 -23.42 -9.06 -7.01
CA GLU A 225 -22.70 -8.06 -6.22
C GLU A 225 -21.32 -7.74 -6.80
N ASP A 226 -20.82 -6.54 -6.50
CA ASP A 226 -19.47 -6.15 -6.87
C ASP A 226 -18.42 -6.71 -5.91
N LEU A 227 -17.19 -6.82 -6.38
CA LEU A 227 -16.06 -7.40 -5.65
C LEU A 227 -15.85 -6.79 -4.25
N GLN A 228 -16.10 -5.48 -4.07
CA GLN A 228 -15.89 -4.86 -2.77
C GLN A 228 -16.95 -5.33 -1.76
N THR A 229 -18.21 -5.44 -2.19
CA THR A 229 -19.28 -6.02 -1.38
C THR A 229 -19.02 -7.49 -1.06
N LEU A 230 -18.57 -8.27 -2.04
CA LEU A 230 -18.22 -9.68 -1.83
C LEU A 230 -17.12 -9.83 -0.77
N LEU A 231 -16.06 -9.02 -0.84
CA LEU A 231 -14.99 -9.06 0.15
C LEU A 231 -15.40 -8.54 1.52
N LEU A 232 -16.37 -7.63 1.61
CA LEU A 232 -16.97 -7.23 2.87
C LEU A 232 -17.73 -8.40 3.52
N ARG A 233 -18.47 -9.19 2.73
CA ARG A 233 -19.13 -10.42 3.21
C ARG A 233 -18.10 -11.44 3.71
N VAL A 234 -17.01 -11.63 2.97
CA VAL A 234 -15.90 -12.51 3.41
C VAL A 234 -15.32 -12.01 4.74
N ALA A 235 -15.07 -10.71 4.88
CA ALA A 235 -14.55 -10.14 6.12
C ALA A 235 -15.49 -10.39 7.31
N ASN A 236 -16.80 -10.20 7.13
CA ASN A 236 -17.79 -10.48 8.16
C ASN A 236 -17.80 -11.96 8.54
N ALA A 237 -17.94 -12.85 7.56
CA ALA A 237 -18.03 -14.29 7.78
C ALA A 237 -16.75 -14.88 8.38
N VAL A 238 -15.56 -14.39 8.01
CA VAL A 238 -14.29 -14.81 8.62
C VAL A 238 -14.16 -14.31 10.06
N SER A 239 -14.61 -13.08 10.35
CA SER A 239 -14.52 -12.49 11.70
C SER A 239 -15.41 -13.21 12.73
N GLU A 240 -16.47 -13.87 12.26
CA GLU A 240 -17.40 -14.66 13.07
C GLU A 240 -16.93 -16.10 13.32
N LYS A 241 -15.83 -16.56 12.70
CA LYS A 241 -15.39 -17.96 12.81
C LYS A 241 -14.79 -18.30 14.17
N GLY A 242 -15.53 -19.07 14.96
CA GLY A 242 -15.02 -19.82 16.11
C GLY A 242 -14.41 -18.95 17.21
N VAL A 243 -13.50 -19.57 17.98
CA VAL A 243 -12.84 -18.94 19.13
C VAL A 243 -11.71 -18.00 18.69
N TYR A 244 -11.00 -18.36 17.62
CA TYR A 244 -9.89 -17.56 17.10
C TYR A 244 -10.37 -16.41 16.22
N LYS A 245 -9.69 -15.27 16.30
CA LYS A 245 -10.04 -14.07 15.53
C LYS A 245 -9.12 -13.91 14.33
N GLN A 246 -9.71 -13.53 13.20
CA GLN A 246 -9.02 -13.20 11.97
C GLN A 246 -9.72 -11.99 11.35
N ILE A 247 -8.93 -11.00 10.92
CA ILE A 247 -9.44 -9.70 10.48
C ILE A 247 -8.94 -9.44 9.06
N PRO A 248 -9.69 -9.86 8.03
CA PRO A 248 -9.32 -9.57 6.65
C PRO A 248 -9.34 -8.07 6.35
N GLY A 249 -8.54 -7.65 5.38
CA GLY A 249 -8.44 -6.24 4.95
C GLY A 249 -8.30 -6.09 3.45
N CYS A 250 -8.44 -4.87 2.94
CA CYS A 250 -8.18 -4.57 1.53
C CYS A 250 -7.68 -3.14 1.28
N PHE A 251 -6.96 -2.98 0.17
CA PHE A 251 -6.70 -1.70 -0.47
C PHE A 251 -7.46 -1.65 -1.80
N ASN A 252 -8.24 -0.59 -2.01
CA ASN A 252 -9.04 -0.40 -3.21
C ASN A 252 -8.62 0.89 -3.93
N PHE A 253 -8.05 0.73 -5.12
CA PHE A 253 -7.75 1.81 -6.06
C PHE A 253 -8.57 1.67 -7.36
N LEU A 254 -9.59 0.80 -7.37
CA LEU A 254 -10.54 0.68 -8.49
C LEU A 254 -11.36 1.95 -8.60
N ARG A 255 -11.51 2.45 -9.82
CA ARG A 255 -12.34 3.64 -10.09
C ARG A 255 -13.78 3.30 -10.49
N LYS A 256 -14.07 2.01 -10.64
CA LYS A 256 -15.38 1.48 -11.01
C LYS A 256 -15.68 0.25 -10.17
N ARG A 257 -16.98 0.00 -9.93
CA ARG A 257 -17.43 -1.26 -9.34
C ARG A 257 -17.07 -2.42 -10.28
N PHE A 258 -16.43 -3.44 -9.73
CA PHE A 258 -16.03 -4.64 -10.47
C PHE A 258 -17.08 -5.72 -10.28
N PHE A 259 -17.70 -6.15 -11.36
CA PHE A 259 -18.65 -7.28 -11.37
C PHE A 259 -18.05 -8.44 -12.15
N PHE A 260 -18.31 -9.66 -11.69
CA PHE A 260 -17.91 -10.86 -12.42
C PHE A 260 -18.86 -11.09 -13.59
N LYS A 261 -18.30 -11.43 -14.77
CA LYS A 261 -19.11 -11.93 -15.88
C LYS A 261 -19.57 -13.33 -15.52
N THR A 262 -20.87 -13.52 -15.43
CA THR A 262 -21.53 -14.81 -15.18
C THR A 262 -22.23 -15.29 -16.44
#